data_AF-A0A210W2Y1-F1
#
_entry.id   AF-A0A210W2Y1-F1
#
_cell.length_a   1.000
_cell.length_b   1.000
_cell.length_c   1.000
_cell.angle_alpha   90.00
_cell.angle_beta   90.00
_cell.angle_gamma   90.00
#
_symmetry.space_group_name_H-M   'P 1'
#
loop_
_entity.id
_entity.type
_entity.pdbx_description
1 polymer ?
#
loop_
_entity_poly.entity_id
_entity_poly.type
_entity_poly.pdbx_seq_one_letter_code
_entity_poly.pdbx_strand_id
1 'polypeptide(L)'
;MRFLPVNRQALMVELADLDETLALLGSLQREPIDGVQELVPAARTVLVQFTPAQVGVAELVRRIAARDLGQRAERSNVLVEIPVHYDGEDLADVAQLLGITPEEVVRRHTGSEYAVAFTGFAPGFAYLSGGDPIFNVPRRTTPRTRVPAGSVALGGTFSAVYPQASPGGWQLIGRTSARMWDLARELPALLQPGYRVRFVDAAGMAQVDDAPAPAVAQAAPHEGNALRVKATGLMTLFQDRGRLGQAGQGVSASGAMDQAAFKAANRLVGNASDLAVLETVGGGLSLQSQGETVVAITGADAPLAVTTGSGQRWSVPRYQAVALADGDQLTVGQPVAGARCYVAVRGGFAVTPVLGSACTDTLANVGPAALAVGQVLPVRPADRKAVAAPELPPESLPTTGQDVVLDVELGPRTDWFTPEAVALLAAQRWQVTPQSNRVGLRVAGEQPLARAVAGELPSEGTPLGAIQVPPSGQPVLFLADHPLTGGYPVIGCVAPHHLDLAGQIPVGAWIRFNPIRAFEEYTPGAQGSKN
;
A
#
# COMPACT_ATOMS: atom_id res chain seq x y z
N MET A 1 -8.18 24.79 9.38
CA MET A 1 -8.21 23.31 9.41
C MET A 1 -9.63 22.81 9.17
N ARG A 2 -9.82 21.82 8.30
CA ARG A 2 -11.05 21.02 8.16
C ARG A 2 -10.78 19.59 8.61
N PHE A 3 -11.80 18.90 9.13
CA PHE A 3 -11.69 17.53 9.63
C PHE A 3 -12.68 16.63 8.90
N LEU A 4 -12.17 15.85 7.96
CA LEU A 4 -13.01 15.11 7.02
C LEU A 4 -13.08 13.63 7.42
N PRO A 5 -14.28 13.03 7.43
CA PRO A 5 -14.43 11.62 7.74
C PRO A 5 -13.77 10.76 6.67
N VAL A 6 -13.14 9.67 7.10
CA VAL A 6 -12.55 8.67 6.22
C VAL A 6 -13.19 7.32 6.51
N ASN A 7 -12.96 6.79 7.70
CA ASN A 7 -13.70 5.66 8.27
C ASN A 7 -13.55 5.70 9.80
N ARG A 8 -14.08 4.71 10.52
CA ARG A 8 -13.95 4.66 11.99
C ARG A 8 -12.52 4.61 12.54
N GLN A 9 -11.51 4.29 11.74
CA GLN A 9 -10.10 4.14 12.15
C GLN A 9 -9.16 5.19 11.52
N ALA A 10 -9.70 6.12 10.74
CA ALA A 10 -8.93 7.13 10.04
C ALA A 10 -9.66 8.47 9.97
N LEU A 11 -8.89 9.56 10.04
CA LEU A 11 -9.37 10.93 9.93
C LEU A 11 -8.48 11.68 8.96
N MET A 12 -9.06 12.48 8.07
CA MET A 12 -8.29 13.38 7.20
C MET A 12 -8.34 14.79 7.78
N VAL A 13 -7.16 15.37 8.05
CA VAL A 13 -7.05 16.78 8.42
C VAL A 13 -6.62 17.55 7.18
N GLU A 14 -7.42 18.53 6.76
CA GLU A 14 -7.10 19.41 5.62
C GLU A 14 -6.71 20.80 6.11
N LEU A 15 -5.62 21.33 5.53
CA LEU A 15 -4.95 22.57 5.91
C LEU A 15 -4.99 23.59 4.77
N ALA A 16 -4.66 24.85 5.09
CA ALA A 16 -4.64 25.92 4.10
C ALA A 16 -3.60 25.65 3.00
N ASP A 17 -2.42 25.17 3.39
CA ASP A 17 -1.27 24.96 2.50
C ASP A 17 -0.29 23.91 3.06
N LEU A 18 0.84 23.77 2.38
CA LEU A 18 1.91 22.85 2.76
C LEU A 18 2.61 23.26 4.05
N ASP A 19 2.78 24.56 4.32
CA ASP A 19 3.47 25.05 5.51
C ASP A 19 2.69 24.67 6.77
N GLU A 20 1.36 24.88 6.75
CA GLU A 20 0.48 24.41 7.84
C GLU A 20 0.50 22.89 8.00
N THR A 21 0.58 22.14 6.90
CA THR A 21 0.65 20.66 6.94
C THR A 21 1.92 20.20 7.63
N LEU A 22 3.08 20.77 7.28
CA LEU A 22 4.37 20.44 7.87
C LEU A 22 4.46 20.90 9.34
N ALA A 23 3.89 22.06 9.68
CA ALA A 23 3.79 22.53 11.05
C ALA A 23 2.96 21.57 11.92
N LEU A 24 1.80 21.12 11.41
CA LEU A 24 0.97 20.14 12.12
C LEU A 24 1.69 18.81 12.30
N LEU A 25 2.31 18.29 11.23
CA LEU A 25 3.08 17.05 11.28
C LEU A 25 4.19 17.14 12.34
N GLY A 26 4.99 18.20 12.32
CA GLY A 26 6.06 18.42 13.29
C GLY A 26 5.55 18.56 14.73
N SER A 27 4.38 19.18 14.94
CA SER A 27 3.75 19.23 16.26
C SER A 27 3.31 17.84 16.74
N LEU A 28 2.66 17.04 15.89
CA LEU A 28 2.21 15.70 16.24
C LEU A 28 3.36 14.71 16.47
N GLN A 29 4.50 14.91 15.81
CA GLN A 29 5.71 14.10 16.03
C GLN A 29 6.43 14.47 17.33
N ARG A 30 6.53 15.76 17.67
CA ARG A 30 7.12 16.22 18.93
C ARG A 30 6.29 15.83 20.15
N GLU A 31 4.97 15.92 20.02
CA GLU A 31 4.02 15.57 21.08
C GLU A 31 2.96 14.59 20.56
N PRO A 32 3.27 13.28 20.50
CA PRO A 32 2.33 12.27 20.04
C PRO A 32 1.02 12.25 20.82
N ILE A 33 -0.06 11.88 20.13
CA ILE A 33 -1.37 11.62 20.74
C ILE A 33 -1.50 10.10 20.90
N ASP A 34 -1.61 9.63 22.14
CA ASP A 34 -1.88 8.21 22.41
C ASP A 34 -3.10 7.72 21.63
N GLY A 35 -2.96 6.55 21.00
CA GLY A 35 -3.97 5.98 20.10
C GLY A 35 -3.76 6.28 18.63
N VAL A 36 -3.03 7.33 18.25
CA VAL A 36 -2.59 7.55 16.86
C VAL A 36 -1.53 6.50 16.50
N GLN A 37 -1.74 5.80 15.39
CA GLN A 37 -0.85 4.72 14.93
C GLN A 37 0.08 5.18 13.82
N GLU A 38 -0.43 5.97 12.87
CA GLU A 38 0.32 6.38 11.70
C GLU A 38 -0.17 7.73 11.18
N LEU A 39 0.76 8.52 10.65
CA LEU A 39 0.52 9.82 10.03
C LEU A 39 1.02 9.77 8.59
N VAL A 40 0.15 10.08 7.64
CA VAL A 40 0.52 10.17 6.22
C VAL A 40 0.31 11.62 5.76
N PRO A 41 1.38 12.44 5.78
CA PRO A 41 1.32 13.80 5.27
C PRO A 41 1.27 13.82 3.74
N ALA A 42 0.64 14.84 3.19
CA ALA A 42 0.59 15.09 1.76
C ALA A 42 0.60 16.61 1.48
N ALA A 43 0.12 17.06 0.33
CA ALA A 43 0.31 18.46 -0.08
C ALA A 43 -0.42 19.47 0.83
N ARG A 44 -1.64 19.15 1.24
CA ARG A 44 -2.49 20.00 2.10
C ARG A 44 -3.22 19.20 3.17
N THR A 45 -2.81 17.96 3.38
CA THR A 45 -3.53 17.05 4.26
C THR A 45 -2.59 16.19 5.10
N VAL A 46 -3.10 15.78 6.26
CA VAL A 46 -2.51 14.70 7.07
C VAL A 46 -3.61 13.66 7.30
N LEU A 47 -3.43 12.47 6.73
CA LEU A 47 -4.26 11.32 7.09
C LEU A 47 -3.74 10.76 8.42
N VAL A 48 -4.62 10.72 9.41
CA VAL A 48 -4.34 10.24 10.77
C VAL A 48 -5.04 8.90 10.96
N GLN A 49 -4.26 7.81 11.04
CA GLN A 49 -4.77 6.50 11.42
C GLN A 49 -4.73 6.36 12.93
N PHE A 50 -5.80 5.88 13.54
CA PHE A 50 -5.91 5.79 15.00
C PHE A 50 -6.71 4.56 15.45
N THR A 51 -6.52 4.17 16.71
CA THR A 51 -7.24 3.08 17.35
C THR A 51 -8.43 3.64 18.15
N PRO A 52 -9.70 3.39 17.73
CA PRO A 52 -10.87 3.98 18.37
C PRO A 52 -11.06 3.57 19.83
N ALA A 53 -10.55 2.40 20.22
CA ALA A 53 -10.57 1.92 21.60
C ALA A 53 -9.60 2.69 22.52
N GLN A 54 -8.62 3.41 21.96
CA GLN A 54 -7.64 4.21 22.71
C GLN A 54 -7.97 5.70 22.66
N VAL A 55 -8.44 6.21 21.53
CA VAL A 55 -8.84 7.62 21.36
C VAL A 55 -10.08 7.73 20.48
N GLY A 56 -11.12 8.39 20.98
CA GLY A 56 -12.33 8.68 20.21
C GLY A 56 -12.10 9.82 19.22
N VAL A 57 -12.79 9.78 18.06
CA VAL A 57 -12.59 10.78 16.98
C VAL A 57 -12.83 12.22 17.44
N ALA A 58 -13.83 12.47 18.30
CA ALA A 58 -14.11 13.81 18.81
C ALA A 58 -12.96 14.36 19.67
N GLU A 59 -12.36 13.50 20.50
CA GLU A 59 -11.19 13.85 21.31
C GLU A 59 -9.96 14.09 20.45
N LEU A 60 -9.75 13.23 19.44
CA LEU A 60 -8.67 13.38 18.47
C LEU A 60 -8.77 14.72 17.71
N VAL A 61 -9.96 15.05 17.19
CA VAL A 61 -10.24 16.33 16.51
C VAL A 61 -9.95 17.51 17.45
N ARG A 62 -10.42 17.46 18.69
CA ARG A 62 -10.19 18.52 19.69
C ARG A 62 -8.71 18.72 19.97
N ARG A 63 -7.93 17.64 20.15
CA ARG A 63 -6.48 17.71 20.40
C ARG A 63 -5.69 18.21 19.19
N ILE A 64 -6.09 17.84 17.98
CA ILE A 64 -5.46 18.33 16.74
C ILE A 64 -5.80 19.81 16.50
N ALA A 65 -7.06 20.20 16.68
CA ALA A 65 -7.49 21.59 16.52
C ALA A 65 -6.81 22.56 17.48
N ALA A 66 -6.36 22.07 18.65
CA ALA A 66 -5.64 22.86 19.64
C ALA A 66 -4.14 23.03 19.36
N ARG A 67 -3.60 22.45 18.28
CA ARG A 67 -2.17 22.56 17.94
C ARG A 67 -1.85 23.97 17.42
N ASP A 68 -0.72 24.50 17.88
CA ASP A 68 -0.16 25.76 17.37
C ASP A 68 0.60 25.50 16.06
N LEU A 69 0.07 26.03 14.96
CA LEU A 69 0.69 25.95 13.62
C LEU A 69 1.63 27.13 13.32
N GLY A 70 1.76 28.10 14.23
CA GLY A 70 2.67 29.24 14.07
C GLY A 70 4.14 28.85 14.19
N GLN A 71 4.43 27.71 14.82
CA GLN A 71 5.79 27.15 14.89
C GLN A 71 6.12 26.43 13.58
N ARG A 72 7.02 27.02 12.79
CA ARG A 72 7.57 26.36 11.60
C ARG A 72 8.30 25.08 12.02
N ALA A 73 8.11 24.01 11.25
CA ALA A 73 8.86 22.77 11.43
C ALA A 73 10.37 23.07 11.44
N GLU A 74 11.07 22.56 12.45
CA GLU A 74 12.53 22.67 12.50
C GLU A 74 13.12 21.97 11.28
N ARG A 75 13.90 22.70 10.47
CA ARG A 75 14.59 22.12 9.32
C ARG A 75 15.65 21.17 9.84
N SER A 76 15.70 19.95 9.30
CA SER A 76 16.78 19.02 9.61
C SER A 76 18.14 19.66 9.32
N ASN A 77 19.14 19.30 10.12
CA ASN A 77 20.54 19.67 9.86
C ASN A 77 21.17 18.83 8.74
N VAL A 78 20.49 17.78 8.26
CA VAL A 78 20.96 16.90 7.19
C VAL A 78 20.73 17.55 5.83
N LEU A 79 21.82 17.83 5.10
CA LEU A 79 21.82 18.25 3.70
C LEU A 79 22.29 17.09 2.82
N VAL A 80 21.47 16.70 1.86
CA VAL A 80 21.80 15.68 0.86
C VAL A 80 22.07 16.36 -0.48
N GLU A 81 23.26 16.12 -1.04
CA GLU A 81 23.60 16.59 -2.39
C GLU A 81 23.31 15.50 -3.43
N ILE A 82 22.56 15.84 -4.48
CA ILE A 82 22.18 14.93 -5.55
C ILE A 82 22.84 15.40 -6.85
N PRO A 83 23.80 14.64 -7.40
CA PRO A 83 24.41 14.96 -8.70
C PRO A 83 23.42 14.70 -9.84
N VAL A 84 23.27 15.65 -10.75
CA VAL A 84 22.30 15.58 -11.86
C VAL A 84 23.00 15.91 -13.18
N HIS A 85 22.83 15.05 -14.16
CA HIS A 85 23.06 15.37 -15.56
C HIS A 85 21.78 16.00 -16.11
N TYR A 86 21.82 17.27 -16.50
CA TYR A 86 20.66 18.01 -17.02
C TYR A 86 20.46 17.75 -18.52
N ASP A 87 20.16 16.49 -18.84
CA ASP A 87 19.88 15.97 -20.19
C ASP A 87 18.41 15.55 -20.36
N GLY A 88 17.53 16.04 -19.48
CA GLY A 88 16.13 15.66 -19.44
C GLY A 88 15.38 16.06 -20.71
N GLU A 89 14.50 15.17 -21.19
CA GLU A 89 13.78 15.38 -22.45
C GLU A 89 12.84 16.58 -22.44
N ASP A 90 12.37 17.04 -21.27
CA ASP A 90 11.46 18.17 -21.14
C ASP A 90 12.20 19.46 -20.72
N LEU A 91 13.55 19.47 -20.61
CA LEU A 91 14.29 20.63 -20.11
C LEU A 91 14.03 21.90 -20.95
N ALA A 92 14.01 21.76 -22.28
CA ALA A 92 13.71 22.86 -23.18
C ALA A 92 12.24 23.33 -23.07
N ASP A 93 11.30 22.38 -22.97
CA ASP A 93 9.88 22.67 -22.81
C ASP A 93 9.60 23.41 -21.49
N VAL A 94 10.26 22.98 -20.40
CA VAL A 94 10.20 23.68 -19.10
C VAL A 94 10.72 25.10 -19.21
N ALA A 95 11.85 25.30 -19.88
CA ALA A 95 12.42 26.62 -20.10
C ALA A 95 11.44 27.54 -20.86
N GLN A 96 10.79 27.01 -21.90
CA GLN A 96 9.75 27.71 -22.65
C GLN A 96 8.52 28.05 -21.79
N LEU A 97 8.03 27.10 -20.98
CA LEU A 97 6.89 27.32 -20.07
C LEU A 97 7.16 28.44 -19.06
N LEU A 98 8.42 28.58 -18.63
CA LEU A 98 8.84 29.56 -17.63
C LEU A 98 9.36 30.87 -18.25
N GLY A 99 9.50 30.94 -19.58
CA GLY A 99 10.02 32.12 -20.27
C GLY A 99 11.51 32.40 -20.01
N ILE A 100 12.31 31.37 -19.75
CA ILE A 100 13.75 31.45 -19.49
C ILE A 100 14.54 30.50 -20.40
N THR A 101 15.88 30.51 -20.33
CA THR A 101 16.71 29.55 -21.08
C THR A 101 16.91 28.24 -20.30
N PRO A 102 17.24 27.12 -20.97
CA PRO A 102 17.60 25.87 -20.29
C PRO A 102 18.73 26.05 -19.26
N GLU A 103 19.75 26.85 -19.57
CA GLU A 103 20.86 27.14 -18.65
C GLU A 103 20.37 27.85 -17.39
N GLU A 104 19.39 28.74 -17.53
CA GLU A 104 18.77 29.43 -16.39
C GLU A 104 17.90 28.48 -15.55
N VAL A 105 17.23 27.50 -16.16
CA VAL A 105 16.54 26.42 -15.43
C VAL A 105 17.55 25.66 -14.57
N VAL A 106 18.68 25.23 -15.16
CA VAL A 106 19.75 24.51 -14.46
C VAL A 106 20.35 25.36 -13.34
N ARG A 107 20.68 26.62 -13.61
CA ARG A 107 21.26 27.55 -12.63
C ARG A 107 20.34 27.77 -11.43
N ARG A 108 19.03 27.91 -11.66
CA ARG A 108 18.04 28.09 -10.58
C ARG A 108 17.78 26.79 -9.81
N HIS A 109 17.73 25.65 -10.50
CA HIS A 109 17.51 24.35 -9.85
C HIS A 109 18.71 23.94 -8.99
N THR A 110 19.95 24.18 -9.44
CA THR A 110 21.17 23.91 -8.66
C THR A 110 21.46 24.96 -7.60
N GLY A 111 21.09 26.22 -7.85
CA GLY A 111 21.32 27.36 -6.94
C GLY A 111 20.34 27.44 -5.78
N SER A 112 19.34 26.57 -5.73
CA SER A 112 18.30 26.58 -4.70
C SER A 112 18.45 25.44 -3.71
N GLU A 113 18.04 25.68 -2.47
CA GLU A 113 17.87 24.64 -1.47
C GLU A 113 16.42 24.18 -1.44
N TYR A 114 16.24 22.86 -1.43
CA TYR A 114 14.94 22.21 -1.31
C TYR A 114 14.81 21.57 0.06
N ALA A 115 13.56 21.37 0.49
CA ALA A 115 13.23 20.58 1.66
C ALA A 115 12.33 19.40 1.27
N VAL A 116 12.59 18.22 1.82
CA VAL A 116 11.71 17.07 1.68
C VAL A 116 10.44 17.34 2.44
N ALA A 117 9.35 17.63 1.72
CA ALA A 117 8.06 17.93 2.31
C ALA A 117 7.40 16.64 2.84
N PHE A 118 7.20 15.66 1.96
CA PHE A 118 6.61 14.37 2.32
C PHE A 118 7.01 13.31 1.30
N THR A 119 6.70 12.05 1.64
CA THR A 119 6.88 10.86 0.80
C THR A 119 5.54 10.16 0.64
N GLY A 120 5.36 9.32 -0.38
CA GLY A 120 4.13 8.51 -0.49
C GLY A 120 3.64 8.16 -1.88
N PHE A 121 4.34 8.58 -2.95
CA PHE A 121 4.04 8.12 -4.30
C PHE A 121 4.55 6.71 -4.56
N ALA A 122 5.79 6.45 -4.14
CA ALA A 122 6.46 5.16 -4.20
C ALA A 122 7.57 5.14 -3.12
N PRO A 123 8.11 3.96 -2.74
CA PRO A 123 9.24 3.87 -1.81
C PRO A 123 10.42 4.73 -2.28
N GLY A 124 10.88 5.64 -1.42
CA GLY A 124 11.98 6.55 -1.73
C GLY A 124 11.63 7.73 -2.66
N PHE A 125 10.36 7.87 -3.10
CA PHE A 125 9.91 9.07 -3.81
C PHE A 125 9.60 10.17 -2.81
N ALA A 126 10.31 11.29 -2.93
CA ALA A 126 10.19 12.45 -2.07
C ALA A 126 9.70 13.67 -2.86
N TYR A 127 8.69 14.36 -2.33
CA TYR A 127 8.23 15.64 -2.86
C TYR A 127 9.11 16.75 -2.27
N LEU A 128 9.90 17.39 -3.12
CA LEU A 128 10.82 18.45 -2.73
C LEU A 128 10.15 19.81 -2.92
N SER A 129 9.96 20.52 -1.83
CA SER A 129 9.39 21.87 -1.80
C SER A 129 10.49 22.90 -1.57
N GLY A 130 10.14 24.18 -1.70
CA GLY A 130 11.12 25.26 -1.75
C GLY A 130 11.65 25.42 -3.17
N GLY A 131 12.96 25.62 -3.33
CA GLY A 131 13.52 25.94 -4.64
C GLY A 131 13.36 27.41 -5.02
N ASP A 132 13.62 27.71 -6.30
CA ASP A 132 13.37 29.03 -6.88
C ASP A 132 11.85 29.24 -7.08
N PRO A 133 11.27 30.39 -6.66
CA PRO A 133 9.85 30.67 -6.78
C PRO A 133 9.28 30.62 -8.22
N ILE A 134 10.13 30.69 -9.24
CA ILE A 134 9.68 30.55 -10.63
C ILE A 134 9.15 29.15 -10.95
N PHE A 135 9.56 28.12 -10.19
CA PHE A 135 9.15 26.74 -10.44
C PHE A 135 7.72 26.48 -9.98
N ASN A 136 6.79 26.73 -10.89
CA ASN A 136 5.42 26.24 -10.83
C ASN A 136 5.06 25.62 -12.20
N VAL A 137 5.56 24.41 -12.43
CA VAL A 137 5.58 23.79 -13.76
C VAL A 137 4.41 22.82 -13.89
N PRO A 138 3.45 23.02 -14.82
CA PRO A 138 2.32 22.12 -14.96
C PRO A 138 2.79 20.71 -15.37
N ARG A 139 2.07 19.70 -14.87
CA ARG A 139 2.22 18.32 -15.34
C ARG A 139 1.82 18.25 -16.82
N ARG A 140 2.36 17.25 -17.52
CA ARG A 140 1.92 16.89 -18.87
C ARG A 140 0.44 16.54 -18.86
N THR A 141 -0.26 16.95 -19.92
CA THR A 141 -1.67 16.63 -20.13
C THR A 141 -1.91 15.13 -20.29
N THR A 142 -0.97 14.43 -20.93
CA THR A 142 -0.95 12.96 -21.01
C THR A 142 0.28 12.43 -20.27
N PRO A 143 0.09 11.64 -19.19
CA PRO A 143 1.22 11.07 -18.46
C PRO A 143 1.96 10.03 -19.30
N ARG A 144 3.26 9.90 -19.06
CA ARG A 144 4.07 8.81 -19.62
C ARG A 144 3.64 7.49 -19.00
N THR A 145 3.60 6.44 -19.80
CA THR A 145 3.40 5.08 -19.33
C THR A 145 4.60 4.56 -18.55
N ARG A 146 5.79 5.12 -18.81
CA ARG A 146 7.04 4.77 -18.12
C ARG A 146 8.00 5.96 -18.08
N VAL A 147 8.35 6.38 -16.88
CA VAL A 147 9.46 7.28 -16.53
C VAL A 147 10.59 6.41 -16.00
N PRO A 148 11.85 6.55 -16.46
CA PRO A 148 12.98 5.79 -15.93
C PRO A 148 13.28 6.07 -14.45
N ALA A 149 13.91 5.11 -13.77
CA ALA A 149 14.50 5.35 -12.46
C ALA A 149 15.64 6.37 -12.57
N GLY A 150 15.85 7.18 -11.53
CA GLY A 150 16.84 8.26 -11.51
C GLY A 150 16.42 9.52 -12.28
N SER A 151 15.25 9.55 -12.94
CA SER A 151 14.76 10.77 -13.58
C SER A 151 14.49 11.87 -12.57
N VAL A 152 15.05 13.06 -12.80
CA VAL A 152 14.84 14.27 -12.02
C VAL A 152 13.77 15.11 -12.73
N ALA A 153 12.75 15.55 -11.99
CA ALA A 153 11.56 16.13 -12.61
C ALA A 153 10.95 17.28 -11.79
N LEU A 154 10.22 18.15 -12.49
CA LEU A 154 9.40 19.23 -11.93
C LEU A 154 7.91 18.96 -12.16
N GLY A 155 7.08 19.25 -11.15
CA GLY A 155 5.63 19.13 -11.24
C GLY A 155 4.91 19.96 -10.17
N GLY A 156 4.09 20.91 -10.62
CA GLY A 156 3.58 21.98 -9.77
C GLY A 156 4.73 22.77 -9.17
N THR A 157 4.66 23.02 -7.86
CA THR A 157 5.69 23.69 -7.07
C THR A 157 6.75 22.72 -6.50
N PHE A 158 6.81 21.49 -7.01
CA PHE A 158 7.69 20.45 -6.49
C PHE A 158 8.77 20.04 -7.49
N SER A 159 9.93 19.67 -6.95
CA SER A 159 10.93 18.84 -7.63
C SER A 159 10.92 17.42 -7.03
N ALA A 160 11.40 16.43 -7.76
CA ALA A 160 11.54 15.05 -7.27
C ALA A 160 12.53 14.24 -8.10
N VAL A 161 12.91 13.09 -7.56
CA VAL A 161 13.65 12.04 -8.28
C VAL A 161 12.81 10.77 -8.27
N TYR A 162 12.59 10.16 -9.43
CA TYR A 162 11.89 8.88 -9.56
C TYR A 162 12.79 7.75 -9.05
N PRO A 163 12.45 7.04 -7.95
CA PRO A 163 13.32 6.01 -7.37
C PRO A 163 13.32 4.71 -8.19
N GLN A 164 12.25 4.46 -8.94
CA GLN A 164 12.03 3.28 -9.76
C GLN A 164 11.30 3.68 -11.04
N ALA A 165 11.27 2.78 -12.03
CA ALA A 165 10.52 3.04 -13.25
C ALA A 165 9.01 2.98 -12.98
N SER A 166 8.28 4.06 -13.26
CA SER A 166 6.84 4.16 -13.01
C SER A 166 6.15 5.04 -14.06
N PRO A 167 4.83 4.94 -14.26
CA PRO A 167 4.09 5.98 -14.98
C PRO A 167 4.24 7.35 -14.30
N GLY A 168 4.18 8.44 -15.06
CA GLY A 168 4.37 9.77 -14.50
C GLY A 168 4.12 10.91 -15.50
N GLY A 169 3.53 12.01 -15.02
CA GLY A 169 3.24 13.20 -15.83
C GLY A 169 4.15 14.39 -15.55
N TRP A 170 5.20 14.24 -14.73
CA TRP A 170 6.08 15.36 -14.40
C TRP A 170 7.05 15.64 -15.56
N GLN A 171 7.51 16.88 -15.65
CA GLN A 171 8.45 17.31 -16.68
C GLN A 171 9.87 16.92 -16.29
N LEU A 172 10.53 16.10 -17.10
CA LEU A 172 11.85 15.54 -16.83
C LEU A 172 12.94 16.52 -17.25
N ILE A 173 13.74 17.00 -16.28
CA ILE A 173 14.79 18.02 -16.50
C ILE A 173 16.20 17.44 -16.44
N GLY A 174 16.37 16.22 -15.94
CA GLY A 174 17.67 15.56 -15.88
C GLY A 174 17.61 14.14 -15.33
N ARG A 175 18.79 13.58 -15.06
CA ARG A 175 18.96 12.22 -14.53
C ARG A 175 20.06 12.18 -13.47
N THR A 176 19.90 11.31 -12.49
CA THR A 176 20.90 11.02 -11.46
C THR A 176 21.15 9.52 -11.35
N SER A 177 22.39 9.13 -11.05
CA SER A 177 22.75 7.76 -10.65
C SER A 177 22.58 7.52 -9.15
N ALA A 178 22.21 8.54 -8.37
CA ALA A 178 21.93 8.41 -6.95
C ALA A 178 20.75 7.44 -6.76
N ARG A 179 21.01 6.33 -6.06
CA ARG A 179 19.97 5.37 -5.69
C ARG A 179 19.07 5.99 -4.62
N MET A 180 17.87 6.39 -5.00
CA MET A 180 16.91 7.00 -4.06
C MET A 180 16.32 5.99 -3.07
N TRP A 181 16.31 4.71 -3.44
CA TRP A 181 15.86 3.59 -2.64
C TRP A 181 16.90 2.46 -2.65
N ASP A 182 17.37 2.03 -1.48
CA ASP A 182 18.36 0.95 -1.36
C ASP A 182 18.20 0.19 -0.03
N LEU A 183 17.71 -1.05 -0.10
CA LEU A 183 17.47 -1.91 1.06
C LEU A 183 18.75 -2.31 1.82
N ALA A 184 19.95 -2.07 1.26
CA ALA A 184 21.22 -2.32 1.94
C ALA A 184 21.60 -1.20 2.93
N ARG A 185 20.90 -0.06 2.93
CA ARG A 185 21.12 1.05 3.85
C ARG A 185 20.36 0.85 5.16
N GLU A 186 20.84 1.50 6.23
CA GLU A 186 20.11 1.60 7.49
C GLU A 186 18.72 2.24 7.30
N LEU A 187 18.68 3.35 6.55
CA LEU A 187 17.44 3.95 6.03
C LEU A 187 17.41 3.75 4.51
N PRO A 188 16.51 2.90 3.99
CA PRO A 188 16.49 2.61 2.56
C PRO A 188 16.22 3.83 1.69
N ALA A 189 15.30 4.70 2.11
CA ALA A 189 15.05 5.95 1.41
C ALA A 189 16.18 6.94 1.70
N LEU A 190 16.85 7.40 0.63
CA LEU A 190 17.91 8.41 0.70
C LEU A 190 17.42 9.72 1.32
N LEU A 191 16.17 10.06 1.03
CA LEU A 191 15.51 11.28 1.45
C LEU A 191 14.43 10.96 2.47
N GLN A 192 14.51 11.61 3.63
CA GLN A 192 13.52 11.51 4.70
C GLN A 192 12.78 12.84 4.84
N PRO A 193 11.49 12.85 5.24
CA PRO A 193 10.77 14.07 5.57
C PRO A 193 11.60 15.00 6.48
N GLY A 194 11.65 16.28 6.11
CA GLY A 194 12.42 17.31 6.81
C GLY A 194 13.89 17.47 6.39
N TYR A 195 14.48 16.52 5.63
CA TYR A 195 15.83 16.67 5.10
C TYR A 195 15.93 17.84 4.12
N ARG A 196 17.11 18.46 4.04
CA ARG A 196 17.44 19.45 3.02
C ARG A 196 18.10 18.78 1.83
N VAL A 197 17.83 19.28 0.64
CA VAL A 197 18.38 18.74 -0.62
C VAL A 197 18.96 19.88 -1.44
N ARG A 198 20.13 19.62 -2.04
CA ARG A 198 20.72 20.48 -3.06
C ARG A 198 21.07 19.63 -4.28
N PHE A 199 20.61 20.06 -5.44
CA PHE A 199 21.04 19.44 -6.69
C PHE A 199 22.35 20.07 -7.14
N VAL A 200 23.29 19.25 -7.60
CA VAL A 200 24.58 19.71 -8.15
C VAL A 200 24.69 19.27 -9.59
N ASP A 201 25.14 20.17 -10.47
CA ASP A 201 25.38 19.83 -11.87
C ASP A 201 26.57 18.87 -11.97
N ALA A 202 26.33 17.71 -12.57
CA ALA A 202 27.31 16.65 -12.74
C ALA A 202 28.02 16.71 -14.11
N ALA A 203 27.90 17.81 -14.86
CA ALA A 203 28.63 18.03 -16.11
C ALA A 203 30.16 17.83 -15.91
N GLY A 204 30.68 16.68 -16.36
CA GLY A 204 32.09 16.28 -16.23
C GLY A 204 32.36 15.12 -15.27
N MET A 205 31.36 14.65 -14.51
CA MET A 205 31.47 13.42 -13.72
C MET A 205 31.23 12.21 -14.63
N ALA A 206 32.06 11.16 -14.50
CA ALA A 206 31.89 9.94 -15.25
C ALA A 206 30.52 9.32 -14.94
N GLN A 207 29.77 8.98 -16.00
CA GLN A 207 28.49 8.30 -15.89
C GLN A 207 28.73 6.92 -15.25
N VAL A 208 28.18 6.70 -14.07
CA VAL A 208 28.21 5.38 -13.43
C VAL A 208 27.01 4.62 -13.99
N ASP A 209 27.29 3.60 -14.80
CA ASP A 209 26.27 2.71 -15.36
C ASP A 209 25.39 2.11 -14.26
N ASP A 210 24.14 1.79 -14.63
CA ASP A 210 23.16 1.12 -13.78
C ASP A 210 23.81 -0.05 -13.05
N ALA A 211 24.11 0.14 -11.77
CA ALA A 211 24.66 -0.93 -10.96
C ALA A 211 23.60 -2.04 -10.90
N PRO A 212 23.96 -3.30 -11.24
CA PRO A 212 23.00 -4.38 -11.42
C PRO A 212 22.11 -4.54 -10.19
N ALA A 213 20.87 -4.95 -10.43
CA ALA A 213 19.95 -5.33 -9.36
C ALA A 213 20.66 -6.31 -8.42
N PRO A 214 20.51 -6.15 -7.08
CA PRO A 214 21.17 -7.05 -6.14
C PRO A 214 20.79 -8.49 -6.49
N ALA A 215 21.82 -9.33 -6.64
CA ALA A 215 21.64 -10.75 -6.93
C ALA A 215 20.76 -11.35 -5.83
N VAL A 216 19.72 -12.08 -6.23
CA VAL A 216 18.88 -12.85 -5.30
C VAL A 216 19.82 -13.81 -4.57
N ALA A 217 20.02 -13.56 -3.27
CA ALA A 217 20.85 -14.42 -2.45
C ALA A 217 20.32 -15.85 -2.57
N GLN A 218 21.16 -16.76 -3.08
CA GLN A 218 20.84 -18.18 -3.06
C GLN A 218 20.69 -18.59 -1.60
N ALA A 219 19.54 -19.20 -1.27
CA ALA A 219 19.30 -19.69 0.06
C ALA A 219 20.43 -20.66 0.43
N ALA A 220 21.07 -20.41 1.57
CA ALA A 220 22.03 -21.34 2.14
C ALA A 220 21.38 -22.75 2.25
N PRO A 221 22.15 -23.83 2.08
CA PRO A 221 21.63 -25.17 2.31
C PRO A 221 20.98 -25.25 3.70
N HIS A 222 19.72 -25.66 3.73
CA HIS A 222 18.97 -25.78 4.98
C HIS A 222 19.01 -27.21 5.48
N GLU A 223 19.49 -27.39 6.71
CA GLU A 223 19.31 -28.61 7.48
C GLU A 223 18.02 -28.49 8.28
N GLY A 224 16.99 -29.26 7.93
CA GLY A 224 15.69 -29.24 8.63
C GLY A 224 14.50 -29.51 7.73
N ASN A 225 13.29 -29.38 8.31
CA ASN A 225 12.04 -29.55 7.60
C ASN A 225 11.81 -28.37 6.63
N ALA A 226 11.21 -28.65 5.47
CA ALA A 226 10.91 -27.64 4.48
C ALA A 226 9.67 -28.00 3.65
N LEU A 227 9.12 -27.02 2.94
CA LEU A 227 8.14 -27.25 1.88
C LEU A 227 8.76 -26.90 0.53
N ARG A 228 8.77 -27.84 -0.41
CA ARG A 228 9.20 -27.60 -1.79
C ARG A 228 8.02 -27.22 -2.66
N VAL A 229 8.12 -26.11 -3.37
CA VAL A 229 7.09 -25.62 -4.29
C VAL A 229 7.08 -26.48 -5.54
N LYS A 230 5.97 -27.19 -5.78
CA LYS A 230 5.73 -27.98 -7.01
C LYS A 230 4.94 -27.20 -8.05
N ALA A 231 4.01 -26.37 -7.60
CA ALA A 231 3.24 -25.44 -8.42
C ALA A 231 2.86 -24.22 -7.58
N THR A 232 2.82 -23.04 -8.18
CA THR A 232 2.59 -21.76 -7.48
C THR A 232 1.16 -21.26 -7.55
N GLY A 233 0.32 -21.86 -8.39
CA GLY A 233 -0.92 -21.22 -8.81
C GLY A 233 -0.69 -19.96 -9.64
N LEU A 234 -1.68 -19.06 -9.68
CA LEU A 234 -1.57 -17.77 -10.37
C LEU A 234 -0.49 -16.89 -9.72
N MET A 235 -0.54 -16.76 -8.39
CA MET A 235 0.44 -16.02 -7.60
C MET A 235 0.36 -16.49 -6.15
N THR A 236 1.51 -16.79 -5.55
CA THR A 236 1.63 -17.12 -4.12
C THR A 236 2.72 -16.25 -3.50
N LEU A 237 2.38 -15.55 -2.43
CA LEU A 237 3.23 -14.58 -1.75
C LEU A 237 3.39 -14.93 -0.27
N PHE A 238 4.49 -14.50 0.34
CA PHE A 238 4.56 -14.42 1.79
C PHE A 238 3.75 -13.23 2.28
N GLN A 239 2.92 -13.46 3.28
CA GLN A 239 2.11 -12.41 3.92
C GLN A 239 2.13 -12.61 5.44
N ASP A 240 2.29 -11.52 6.18
CA ASP A 240 2.10 -11.45 7.62
C ASP A 240 1.08 -10.34 7.94
N ARG A 241 1.15 -9.75 9.15
CA ARG A 241 0.30 -8.63 9.55
C ARG A 241 0.50 -7.35 8.74
N GLY A 242 1.56 -7.28 7.95
CA GLY A 242 1.99 -6.08 7.25
C GLY A 242 3.08 -5.32 7.99
N ARG A 243 3.50 -4.23 7.36
CA ARG A 243 4.67 -3.43 7.64
C ARG A 243 4.28 -2.05 8.16
N LEU A 244 3.64 -2.04 9.32
CA LEU A 244 3.14 -0.82 9.94
C LEU A 244 4.29 0.13 10.33
N GLY A 245 4.05 1.44 10.24
CA GLY A 245 4.99 2.46 10.68
C GLY A 245 6.09 2.82 9.66
N GLN A 246 5.93 2.39 8.40
CA GLN A 246 6.88 2.71 7.32
C GLN A 246 6.37 3.79 6.36
N ALA A 247 5.21 4.40 6.62
CA ALA A 247 4.65 5.44 5.75
C ALA A 247 5.58 6.64 5.54
N GLY A 248 6.40 6.99 6.54
CA GLY A 248 7.39 8.07 6.45
C GLY A 248 8.50 7.86 5.41
N GLN A 249 8.62 6.65 4.84
CA GLN A 249 9.55 6.32 3.75
C GLN A 249 8.83 6.08 2.41
N GLY A 250 7.52 6.32 2.36
CA GLY A 250 6.70 6.04 1.20
C GLY A 250 6.31 4.57 1.01
N VAL A 251 6.39 3.75 2.07
CA VAL A 251 6.07 2.32 2.03
C VAL A 251 4.73 2.04 2.72
N SER A 252 3.81 1.37 2.01
CA SER A 252 2.52 0.95 2.54
C SER A 252 2.66 -0.22 3.52
N ALA A 253 1.63 -0.45 4.34
CA ALA A 253 1.62 -1.57 5.27
C ALA A 253 1.56 -2.93 4.55
N SER A 254 0.80 -3.07 3.46
CA SER A 254 0.56 -4.38 2.82
C SER A 254 0.07 -5.42 3.86
N GLY A 255 0.46 -6.69 3.70
CA GLY A 255 0.05 -7.80 4.58
C GLY A 255 -1.09 -8.64 4.02
N ALA A 256 -1.53 -9.63 4.80
CA ALA A 256 -2.61 -10.53 4.41
C ALA A 256 -3.91 -9.77 4.11
N MET A 257 -4.60 -10.16 3.04
CA MET A 257 -5.85 -9.53 2.60
C MET A 257 -7.06 -9.82 3.49
N ASP A 258 -7.07 -11.01 4.08
CA ASP A 258 -8.08 -11.52 5.00
C ASP A 258 -7.35 -11.90 6.28
N GLN A 259 -7.36 -10.95 7.22
CA GLN A 259 -6.62 -11.02 8.47
C GLN A 259 -7.20 -12.11 9.38
N ALA A 260 -8.52 -12.35 9.35
CA ALA A 260 -9.15 -13.41 10.11
C ALA A 260 -8.66 -14.80 9.67
N ALA A 261 -8.71 -15.10 8.38
CA ALA A 261 -8.26 -16.38 7.85
C ALA A 261 -6.74 -16.59 8.06
N PHE A 262 -5.94 -15.56 7.80
CA PHE A 262 -4.51 -15.55 8.08
C PHE A 262 -4.18 -15.95 9.52
N LYS A 263 -4.82 -15.29 10.51
CA LYS A 263 -4.60 -15.58 11.93
C LYS A 263 -5.07 -16.98 12.30
N ALA A 264 -6.19 -17.43 11.73
CA ALA A 264 -6.72 -18.78 11.95
C ALA A 264 -5.73 -19.86 11.48
N ALA A 265 -5.13 -19.71 10.29
CA ALA A 265 -4.13 -20.65 9.78
C ALA A 265 -2.98 -20.84 10.77
N ASN A 266 -2.44 -19.74 11.30
CA ASN A 266 -1.38 -19.79 12.31
C ASN A 266 -1.81 -20.48 13.61
N ARG A 267 -2.98 -20.11 14.16
CA ARG A 267 -3.48 -20.73 15.41
C ARG A 267 -3.65 -22.24 15.28
N LEU A 268 -4.18 -22.70 14.14
CA LEU A 268 -4.44 -24.12 13.87
C LEU A 268 -3.18 -24.98 13.85
N VAL A 269 -2.01 -24.43 13.54
CA VAL A 269 -0.73 -25.15 13.63
C VAL A 269 0.02 -24.90 14.94
N GLY A 270 -0.53 -24.07 15.84
CA GLY A 270 0.06 -23.72 17.14
C GLY A 270 1.07 -22.58 17.07
N ASN A 271 1.06 -21.77 16.00
CA ASN A 271 1.92 -20.60 15.85
C ASN A 271 1.34 -19.39 16.60
N ALA A 272 2.19 -18.39 16.86
CA ALA A 272 1.71 -17.03 17.09
C ALA A 272 0.93 -16.55 15.85
N SER A 273 -0.19 -15.85 16.08
CA SER A 273 -1.15 -15.53 15.01
C SER A 273 -0.62 -14.59 13.92
N ASP A 274 0.55 -13.99 14.15
CA ASP A 274 1.18 -12.97 13.33
C ASP A 274 2.37 -13.47 12.50
N LEU A 275 2.75 -14.75 12.60
CA LEU A 275 3.81 -15.31 11.79
C LEU A 275 3.46 -15.32 10.30
N ALA A 276 4.45 -15.14 9.44
CA ALA A 276 4.26 -15.17 8.00
C ALA A 276 3.64 -16.50 7.54
N VAL A 277 2.67 -16.40 6.64
CA VAL A 277 2.03 -17.52 5.93
C VAL A 277 2.22 -17.36 4.42
N LEU A 278 1.83 -18.37 3.66
CA LEU A 278 1.63 -18.23 2.23
C LEU A 278 0.19 -17.76 1.96
N GLU A 279 0.02 -16.66 1.24
CA GLU A 279 -1.26 -16.27 0.64
C GLU A 279 -1.25 -16.67 -0.84
N THR A 280 -2.23 -17.47 -1.27
CA THR A 280 -2.38 -17.90 -2.67
C THR A 280 -3.73 -17.49 -3.22
N VAL A 281 -3.74 -16.94 -4.43
CA VAL A 281 -4.96 -16.48 -5.12
C VAL A 281 -5.34 -17.42 -6.26
N GLY A 282 -6.62 -17.78 -6.35
CA GLY A 282 -7.17 -18.61 -7.44
C GLY A 282 -6.80 -20.10 -7.37
N GLY A 283 -6.08 -20.53 -6.34
CA GLY A 283 -5.68 -21.93 -6.17
C GLY A 283 -4.55 -22.36 -7.11
N GLY A 284 -4.36 -23.67 -7.26
CA GLY A 284 -3.29 -24.28 -8.08
C GLY A 284 -1.93 -24.36 -7.37
N LEU A 285 -1.88 -24.00 -6.09
CA LEU A 285 -0.69 -24.17 -5.25
C LEU A 285 -0.48 -25.66 -4.94
N SER A 286 0.76 -26.12 -5.09
CA SER A 286 1.15 -27.45 -4.65
C SER A 286 2.51 -27.44 -3.96
N LEU A 287 2.56 -28.04 -2.78
CA LEU A 287 3.72 -28.06 -1.88
C LEU A 287 4.04 -29.51 -1.53
N GLN A 288 5.29 -29.90 -1.66
CA GLN A 288 5.80 -31.19 -1.21
C GLN A 288 6.54 -31.03 0.11
N SER A 289 6.19 -31.84 1.11
CA SER A 289 6.90 -31.87 2.38
C SER A 289 8.30 -32.47 2.21
N GLN A 290 9.28 -31.83 2.84
CA GLN A 290 10.62 -32.38 3.07
C GLN A 290 10.78 -32.51 4.58
N GLY A 291 10.87 -33.74 5.08
CA GLY A 291 10.67 -34.08 6.49
C GLY A 291 9.20 -34.08 6.90
N GLU A 292 8.96 -34.26 8.20
CA GLU A 292 7.61 -34.29 8.78
C GLU A 292 7.11 -32.87 9.07
N THR A 293 6.00 -32.46 8.44
CA THR A 293 5.44 -31.12 8.63
C THR A 293 3.98 -31.17 9.08
N VAL A 294 3.52 -30.10 9.73
CA VAL A 294 2.12 -29.89 10.07
C VAL A 294 1.70 -28.55 9.48
N VAL A 295 0.65 -28.56 8.67
CA VAL A 295 0.15 -27.39 7.96
C VAL A 295 -1.33 -27.15 8.29
N ALA A 296 -1.81 -25.93 8.08
CA ALA A 296 -3.24 -25.63 8.10
C ALA A 296 -3.57 -24.68 6.94
N ILE A 297 -4.76 -24.88 6.37
CA ILE A 297 -5.24 -24.12 5.24
C ILE A 297 -6.58 -23.48 5.60
N THR A 298 -6.68 -22.17 5.41
CA THR A 298 -7.90 -21.36 5.69
C THR A 298 -8.19 -20.42 4.52
N GLY A 299 -9.20 -19.55 4.67
CA GLY A 299 -9.62 -18.60 3.64
C GLY A 299 -10.70 -19.18 2.73
N ALA A 300 -10.51 -19.01 1.42
CA ALA A 300 -11.44 -19.40 0.38
C ALA A 300 -11.83 -20.89 0.44
N ASP A 301 -13.00 -21.20 -0.13
CA ASP A 301 -13.49 -22.56 -0.25
C ASP A 301 -12.87 -23.25 -1.46
N ALA A 302 -11.75 -23.95 -1.21
CA ALA A 302 -11.01 -24.67 -2.23
C ALA A 302 -10.90 -26.16 -1.84
N PRO A 303 -11.02 -27.09 -2.82
CA PRO A 303 -10.76 -28.50 -2.56
C PRO A 303 -9.28 -28.69 -2.23
N LEU A 304 -9.01 -29.39 -1.12
CA LEU A 304 -7.67 -29.72 -0.68
C LEU A 304 -7.45 -31.22 -0.79
N ALA A 305 -6.25 -31.61 -1.23
CA ALA A 305 -5.88 -33.01 -1.26
C ALA A 305 -4.43 -33.22 -0.81
N VAL A 306 -4.19 -34.34 -0.15
CA VAL A 306 -2.85 -34.87 0.12
C VAL A 306 -2.64 -36.07 -0.78
N THR A 307 -1.51 -36.11 -1.46
CA THR A 307 -1.02 -37.27 -2.22
C THR A 307 0.27 -37.75 -1.58
N THR A 308 0.34 -39.02 -1.18
CA THR A 308 1.55 -39.57 -0.55
C THR A 308 2.67 -39.79 -1.54
N GLY A 309 3.90 -39.99 -1.04
CA GLY A 309 5.02 -40.46 -1.86
C GLY A 309 4.75 -41.79 -2.60
N SER A 310 3.84 -42.62 -2.08
CA SER A 310 3.39 -43.87 -2.71
C SER A 310 2.22 -43.69 -3.69
N GLY A 311 1.72 -42.46 -3.87
CA GLY A 311 0.67 -42.11 -4.83
C GLY A 311 -0.77 -42.25 -4.32
N GLN A 312 -0.99 -42.55 -3.03
CA GLN A 312 -2.34 -42.55 -2.44
C GLN A 312 -2.83 -41.12 -2.28
N ARG A 313 -4.11 -40.86 -2.59
CA ARG A 313 -4.67 -39.51 -2.55
C ARG A 313 -6.01 -39.46 -1.81
N TRP A 314 -6.19 -38.48 -0.94
CA TRP A 314 -7.46 -38.21 -0.26
C TRP A 314 -7.71 -36.71 -0.08
N SER A 315 -8.97 -36.36 0.18
CA SER A 315 -9.40 -35.00 0.50
C SER A 315 -9.10 -34.69 1.96
N VAL A 316 -8.65 -33.47 2.25
CA VAL A 316 -8.43 -32.98 3.62
C VAL A 316 -9.29 -31.75 3.91
N PRO A 317 -9.76 -31.57 5.15
CA PRO A 317 -10.61 -30.42 5.49
C PRO A 317 -9.80 -29.12 5.56
N ARG A 318 -10.47 -28.00 5.28
CA ARG A 318 -9.99 -26.65 5.63
C ARG A 318 -10.19 -26.40 7.12
N TYR A 319 -9.51 -25.40 7.67
CA TYR A 319 -9.61 -24.99 9.08
C TYR A 319 -9.26 -26.10 10.10
N GLN A 320 -8.36 -27.00 9.72
CA GLN A 320 -7.81 -28.04 10.58
C GLN A 320 -6.32 -28.24 10.31
N ALA A 321 -5.58 -28.69 11.33
CA ALA A 321 -4.20 -29.13 11.17
C ALA A 321 -4.12 -30.44 10.36
N VAL A 322 -3.23 -30.46 9.37
CA VAL A 322 -2.95 -31.60 8.50
C VAL A 322 -1.49 -31.99 8.68
N ALA A 323 -1.25 -33.22 9.11
CA ALA A 323 0.10 -33.78 9.17
C ALA A 323 0.51 -34.32 7.80
N LEU A 324 1.75 -34.02 7.39
CA LEU A 324 2.36 -34.48 6.15
C LEU A 324 3.64 -35.24 6.49
N ALA A 325 3.77 -36.46 5.98
CA ALA A 325 5.01 -37.21 6.04
C ALA A 325 6.02 -36.67 5.02
N ASP A 326 7.28 -37.08 5.14
CA ASP A 326 8.28 -36.76 4.12
C ASP A 326 7.85 -37.24 2.74
N GLY A 327 7.95 -36.35 1.74
CA GLY A 327 7.56 -36.62 0.36
C GLY A 327 6.07 -36.40 0.04
N ASP A 328 5.19 -36.28 1.04
CA ASP A 328 3.76 -36.01 0.82
C ASP A 328 3.54 -34.67 0.12
N GLN A 329 2.56 -34.62 -0.77
CA GLN A 329 2.22 -33.46 -1.57
C GLN A 329 0.84 -32.93 -1.20
N LEU A 330 0.79 -31.72 -0.65
CA LEU A 330 -0.43 -30.94 -0.47
C LEU A 330 -0.78 -30.22 -1.78
N THR A 331 -2.05 -30.23 -2.15
CA THR A 331 -2.59 -29.45 -3.28
C THR A 331 -3.78 -28.62 -2.84
N VAL A 332 -3.76 -27.33 -3.19
CA VAL A 332 -4.88 -26.40 -3.08
C VAL A 332 -5.48 -26.22 -4.46
N GLY A 333 -6.68 -26.75 -4.70
CA GLY A 333 -7.38 -26.61 -5.97
C GLY A 333 -7.98 -25.22 -6.19
N GLN A 334 -8.66 -25.05 -7.32
CA GLN A 334 -9.36 -23.79 -7.63
C GLN A 334 -10.53 -23.57 -6.64
N PRO A 335 -10.64 -22.37 -6.04
CA PRO A 335 -11.76 -22.06 -5.15
C PRO A 335 -13.11 -22.06 -5.86
N VAL A 336 -14.16 -22.54 -5.17
CA VAL A 336 -15.56 -22.43 -5.59
C VAL A 336 -16.26 -21.21 -4.97
N ALA A 337 -15.75 -20.71 -3.84
CA ALA A 337 -16.17 -19.48 -3.18
C ALA A 337 -14.96 -18.82 -2.51
N GLY A 338 -14.91 -17.48 -2.50
CA GLY A 338 -13.73 -16.72 -2.10
C GLY A 338 -12.65 -16.69 -3.18
N ALA A 339 -11.56 -15.97 -2.91
CA ALA A 339 -10.48 -15.76 -3.87
C ALA A 339 -9.11 -16.23 -3.36
N ARG A 340 -8.88 -16.20 -2.03
CA ARG A 340 -7.56 -16.37 -1.42
C ARG A 340 -7.56 -17.44 -0.34
N CYS A 341 -6.61 -18.36 -0.42
CA CYS A 341 -6.31 -19.33 0.64
C CYS A 341 -5.01 -18.96 1.36
N TYR A 342 -4.93 -19.31 2.64
CA TYR A 342 -3.73 -19.10 3.46
C TYR A 342 -3.17 -20.45 3.91
N VAL A 343 -1.86 -20.65 3.76
CA VAL A 343 -1.16 -21.86 4.21
C VAL A 343 -0.15 -21.49 5.27
N ALA A 344 -0.43 -21.92 6.51
CA ALA A 344 0.52 -21.86 7.61
C ALA A 344 1.20 -23.22 7.79
N VAL A 345 2.44 -23.18 8.27
CA VAL A 345 3.20 -24.37 8.68
C VAL A 345 3.62 -24.19 10.13
N ARG A 346 3.56 -25.26 10.90
CA ARG A 346 3.97 -25.28 12.31
C ARG A 346 5.44 -24.85 12.45
N GLY A 347 5.70 -23.92 13.37
CA GLY A 347 7.01 -23.26 13.53
C GLY A 347 7.16 -21.98 12.68
N GLY A 348 6.37 -21.84 11.62
CA GLY A 348 6.44 -20.74 10.67
C GLY A 348 7.59 -20.90 9.68
N PHE A 349 7.56 -20.10 8.62
CA PHE A 349 8.60 -20.09 7.59
C PHE A 349 9.83 -19.32 8.05
N ALA A 350 11.03 -19.82 7.71
CA ALA A 350 12.27 -19.08 7.90
C ALA A 350 12.49 -18.09 6.73
N VAL A 351 11.57 -17.13 6.62
CA VAL A 351 11.66 -16.00 5.69
C VAL A 351 12.27 -14.79 6.40
N THR A 352 13.19 -14.11 5.72
CA THR A 352 13.85 -12.90 6.25
C THR A 352 12.91 -11.70 6.11
N PRO A 353 12.59 -10.98 7.20
CA PRO A 353 11.80 -9.76 7.13
C PRO A 353 12.55 -8.65 6.37
N VAL A 354 11.81 -7.87 5.58
CA VAL A 354 12.27 -6.63 4.94
C VAL A 354 11.50 -5.48 5.56
N LEU A 355 12.24 -4.58 6.22
CA LEU A 355 11.69 -3.46 6.99
C LEU A 355 10.70 -3.91 8.07
N GLY A 356 11.08 -4.96 8.82
CA GLY A 356 10.30 -5.45 9.96
C GLY A 356 9.13 -6.37 9.61
N SER A 357 8.89 -6.67 8.33
CA SER A 357 7.80 -7.56 7.88
C SER A 357 8.27 -8.49 6.76
N ALA A 358 7.74 -9.72 6.75
CA ALA A 358 7.93 -10.71 5.70
C ALA A 358 6.83 -10.64 4.60
N CYS A 359 5.95 -9.64 4.62
CA CYS A 359 4.94 -9.48 3.59
C CYS A 359 5.54 -8.97 2.27
N THR A 360 4.97 -9.42 1.15
CA THR A 360 5.25 -8.86 -0.17
C THR A 360 4.25 -7.75 -0.51
N ASP A 361 4.74 -6.53 -0.72
CA ASP A 361 4.00 -5.42 -1.33
C ASP A 361 4.28 -5.39 -2.84
N THR A 362 3.25 -5.70 -3.63
CA THR A 362 3.35 -5.81 -5.10
C THR A 362 3.39 -4.46 -5.81
N LEU A 363 2.91 -3.38 -5.19
CA LEU A 363 2.99 -2.04 -5.76
C LEU A 363 4.38 -1.45 -5.52
N ALA A 364 4.89 -1.59 -4.30
CA ALA A 364 6.16 -1.06 -3.87
C ALA A 364 7.36 -1.91 -4.31
N ASN A 365 7.13 -3.17 -4.69
CA ASN A 365 8.17 -4.19 -4.88
C ASN A 365 9.06 -4.36 -3.64
N VAL A 366 8.44 -4.40 -2.45
CA VAL A 366 9.13 -4.53 -1.16
C VAL A 366 8.71 -5.84 -0.49
N GLY A 367 9.70 -6.57 0.04
CA GLY A 367 9.49 -7.86 0.69
C GLY A 367 10.02 -9.03 -0.15
N PRO A 368 9.77 -10.27 0.30
CA PRO A 368 10.15 -11.47 -0.44
C PRO A 368 9.51 -11.49 -1.83
N ALA A 369 10.22 -12.05 -2.82
CA ALA A 369 9.65 -12.26 -4.16
C ALA A 369 8.50 -13.29 -4.12
N ALA A 370 7.65 -13.24 -5.14
CA ALA A 370 6.65 -14.28 -5.38
C ALA A 370 7.33 -15.66 -5.51
N LEU A 371 6.65 -16.71 -5.04
CA LEU A 371 7.22 -18.05 -5.04
C LEU A 371 7.50 -18.54 -6.46
N ALA A 372 8.58 -19.31 -6.62
CA ALA A 372 8.95 -19.97 -7.87
C ALA A 372 8.84 -21.50 -7.74
N VAL A 373 8.52 -22.18 -8.84
CA VAL A 373 8.55 -23.64 -8.91
C VAL A 373 9.96 -24.16 -8.60
N GLY A 374 10.04 -25.20 -7.77
CA GLY A 374 11.30 -25.80 -7.32
C GLY A 374 11.91 -25.14 -6.09
N GLN A 375 11.43 -23.94 -5.70
CA GLN A 375 11.88 -23.25 -4.50
C GLN A 375 11.63 -24.10 -3.25
N VAL A 376 12.62 -24.15 -2.37
CA VAL A 376 12.50 -24.78 -1.06
C VAL A 376 12.21 -23.67 -0.04
N LEU A 377 11.20 -23.88 0.80
CA LEU A 377 10.75 -22.97 1.84
C LEU A 377 11.11 -23.59 3.19
N PRO A 378 12.23 -23.17 3.81
CA PRO A 378 12.66 -23.71 5.10
C PRO A 378 11.64 -23.40 6.20
N VAL A 379 11.42 -24.38 7.10
CA VAL A 379 10.52 -24.27 8.24
C VAL A 379 11.35 -24.12 9.51
N ARG A 380 10.98 -23.17 10.37
CA ARG A 380 11.68 -22.98 11.65
C ARG A 380 11.39 -24.15 12.59
N PRO A 381 12.34 -24.53 13.46
CA PRO A 381 12.07 -25.48 14.54
C PRO A 381 10.88 -25.00 15.39
N ALA A 382 9.96 -25.93 15.71
CA ALA A 382 8.77 -25.62 16.49
C ALA A 382 8.88 -26.16 17.91
N ASP A 383 8.42 -25.39 18.89
CA ASP A 383 8.22 -25.89 20.25
C ASP A 383 7.19 -27.03 20.27
N ARG A 384 7.31 -27.95 21.23
CA ARG A 384 6.32 -29.03 21.45
C ARG A 384 5.07 -28.52 22.18
N LYS A 385 4.30 -27.63 21.54
CA LYS A 385 3.02 -27.08 22.04
C LYS A 385 1.79 -27.75 21.41
N ALA A 386 0.66 -27.79 22.09
CA ALA A 386 -0.59 -28.25 21.47
C ALA A 386 -0.97 -27.36 20.27
N VAL A 387 -1.62 -27.96 19.25
CA VAL A 387 -2.29 -27.22 18.18
C VAL A 387 -3.69 -26.81 18.65
N ALA A 388 -4.29 -25.79 18.02
CA ALA A 388 -5.69 -25.46 18.28
C ALA A 388 -6.62 -26.56 17.77
N ALA A 389 -7.81 -26.65 18.37
CA ALA A 389 -8.89 -27.50 17.85
C ALA A 389 -9.33 -26.99 16.46
N PRO A 390 -9.92 -27.87 15.62
CA PRO A 390 -10.50 -27.45 14.34
C PRO A 390 -11.47 -26.27 14.53
N GLU A 391 -11.38 -25.28 13.65
CA GLU A 391 -12.29 -24.13 13.62
C GLU A 391 -13.37 -24.35 12.53
N LEU A 392 -14.55 -23.77 12.70
CA LEU A 392 -15.55 -23.79 11.64
C LEU A 392 -15.18 -22.78 10.55
N PRO A 393 -15.20 -23.17 9.26
CA PRO A 393 -15.02 -22.22 8.18
C PRO A 393 -16.16 -21.18 8.16
N PRO A 394 -15.95 -19.98 7.60
CA PRO A 394 -17.00 -18.99 7.41
C PRO A 394 -18.20 -19.58 6.65
N GLU A 395 -19.41 -19.29 7.12
CA GLU A 395 -20.66 -19.83 6.54
C GLU A 395 -20.93 -19.30 5.12
N SER A 396 -20.47 -18.08 4.82
CA SER A 396 -20.67 -17.44 3.52
C SER A 396 -19.39 -16.80 3.02
N LEU A 397 -19.01 -17.15 1.79
CA LEU A 397 -17.91 -16.55 1.06
C LEU A 397 -18.43 -15.99 -0.28
N PRO A 398 -17.82 -14.90 -0.80
CA PRO A 398 -18.17 -14.34 -2.10
C PRO A 398 -18.10 -15.37 -3.23
N THR A 399 -19.10 -15.38 -4.11
CA THR A 399 -19.06 -16.12 -5.38
C THR A 399 -19.45 -15.17 -6.52
N THR A 400 -19.34 -15.63 -7.76
CA THR A 400 -19.82 -14.88 -8.93
C THR A 400 -21.34 -14.96 -9.13
N GLY A 401 -22.03 -15.80 -8.36
CA GLY A 401 -23.47 -16.05 -8.48
C GLY A 401 -24.37 -15.09 -7.69
N GLN A 402 -23.81 -14.27 -6.80
CA GLN A 402 -24.57 -13.32 -5.99
C GLN A 402 -23.84 -11.98 -5.82
N ASP A 403 -24.61 -10.95 -5.47
CA ASP A 403 -24.08 -9.63 -5.12
C ASP A 403 -23.41 -9.69 -3.73
N VAL A 404 -22.20 -9.16 -3.62
CA VAL A 404 -21.49 -8.93 -2.37
C VAL A 404 -21.82 -7.53 -1.87
N VAL A 405 -22.39 -7.42 -0.68
CA VAL A 405 -22.69 -6.11 -0.07
C VAL A 405 -21.49 -5.66 0.77
N LEU A 406 -20.98 -4.46 0.50
CA LEU A 406 -19.92 -3.83 1.28
C LEU A 406 -20.44 -2.56 1.92
N ASP A 407 -20.46 -2.53 3.24
CA ASP A 407 -20.70 -1.30 4.00
C ASP A 407 -19.62 -0.24 3.73
N VAL A 408 -20.07 0.99 3.52
CA VAL A 408 -19.23 2.14 3.18
C VAL A 408 -19.51 3.30 4.12
N GLU A 409 -18.45 3.95 4.59
CA GLU A 409 -18.51 5.26 5.24
C GLU A 409 -18.15 6.33 4.19
N LEU A 410 -19.02 7.31 3.96
CA LEU A 410 -18.77 8.35 2.95
C LEU A 410 -17.69 9.34 3.42
N GLY A 411 -16.81 9.72 2.50
CA GLY A 411 -15.68 10.63 2.72
C GLY A 411 -14.33 10.05 2.28
N PRO A 412 -13.25 10.86 2.26
CA PRO A 412 -13.20 12.27 2.65
C PRO A 412 -13.61 13.27 1.57
N ARG A 413 -13.85 12.83 0.32
CA ARG A 413 -14.12 13.71 -0.83
C ARG A 413 -15.49 13.47 -1.44
N THR A 414 -16.49 13.10 -0.64
CA THR A 414 -17.87 12.96 -1.15
C THR A 414 -18.38 14.28 -1.73
N ASP A 415 -17.92 15.41 -1.19
CA ASP A 415 -18.16 16.78 -1.69
C ASP A 415 -17.62 17.05 -3.11
N TRP A 416 -16.79 16.17 -3.67
CA TRP A 416 -16.32 16.26 -5.06
C TRP A 416 -17.28 15.64 -6.08
N PHE A 417 -18.37 15.02 -5.64
CA PHE A 417 -19.33 14.32 -6.49
C PHE A 417 -20.70 14.97 -6.43
N THR A 418 -21.49 14.80 -7.50
CA THR A 418 -22.88 15.29 -7.47
C THR A 418 -23.72 14.43 -6.52
N PRO A 419 -24.80 14.96 -5.93
CA PRO A 419 -25.71 14.16 -5.11
C PRO A 419 -26.23 12.90 -5.82
N GLU A 420 -26.47 12.99 -7.12
CA GLU A 420 -26.90 11.87 -7.97
C GLU A 420 -25.81 10.81 -8.10
N ALA A 421 -24.53 11.21 -8.22
CA ALA A 421 -23.42 10.27 -8.26
C ALA A 421 -23.25 9.54 -6.91
N VAL A 422 -23.42 10.25 -5.79
CA VAL A 422 -23.39 9.63 -4.45
C VAL A 422 -24.52 8.63 -4.29
N ALA A 423 -25.74 8.94 -4.74
CA ALA A 423 -26.86 8.00 -4.74
C ALA A 423 -26.63 6.81 -5.68
N LEU A 424 -26.07 7.06 -6.87
CA LEU A 424 -25.76 6.04 -7.88
C LEU A 424 -24.77 5.00 -7.36
N LEU A 425 -23.79 5.41 -6.54
CA LEU A 425 -22.83 4.50 -5.89
C LEU A 425 -23.54 3.30 -5.22
N ALA A 426 -24.65 3.57 -4.53
CA ALA A 426 -25.43 2.57 -3.80
C ALA A 426 -26.52 1.89 -4.65
N ALA A 427 -27.09 2.63 -5.62
CA ALA A 427 -28.23 2.16 -6.39
C ALA A 427 -27.86 1.05 -7.38
N GLN A 428 -26.72 1.17 -8.05
CA GLN A 428 -26.27 0.18 -9.03
C GLN A 428 -25.32 -0.86 -8.43
N ARG A 429 -25.15 -1.94 -9.18
CA ARG A 429 -24.15 -2.97 -8.91
C ARG A 429 -22.87 -2.69 -9.70
N TRP A 430 -21.75 -3.14 -9.18
CA TRP A 430 -20.41 -2.89 -9.73
C TRP A 430 -19.70 -4.23 -9.96
N GLN A 431 -19.35 -4.53 -11.21
CA GLN A 431 -18.67 -5.78 -11.54
C GLN A 431 -17.18 -5.68 -11.29
N VAL A 432 -16.60 -6.63 -10.57
CA VAL A 432 -15.15 -6.74 -10.37
C VAL A 432 -14.49 -7.16 -11.68
N THR A 433 -13.61 -6.31 -12.22
CA THR A 433 -13.00 -6.55 -13.54
C THR A 433 -11.73 -7.40 -13.44
N PRO A 434 -11.27 -8.03 -14.55
CA PRO A 434 -10.01 -8.77 -14.59
C PRO A 434 -8.75 -7.95 -14.33
N GLN A 435 -8.83 -6.62 -14.31
CA GLN A 435 -7.69 -5.76 -13.95
C GLN A 435 -7.47 -5.65 -12.43
N SER A 436 -8.33 -6.28 -11.63
CA SER A 436 -8.25 -6.28 -10.18
C SER A 436 -7.07 -7.10 -9.65
N ASN A 437 -6.44 -6.59 -8.59
CA ASN A 437 -5.28 -7.22 -7.97
C ASN A 437 -5.17 -6.81 -6.49
N ARG A 438 -4.02 -7.03 -5.86
CA ARG A 438 -3.80 -6.69 -4.46
C ARG A 438 -3.72 -5.18 -4.17
N VAL A 439 -3.48 -4.36 -5.18
CA VAL A 439 -3.53 -2.90 -5.04
C VAL A 439 -4.98 -2.44 -4.89
N GLY A 440 -5.88 -3.04 -5.67
CA GLY A 440 -7.31 -2.72 -5.57
C GLY A 440 -8.19 -3.50 -6.54
N LEU A 441 -9.47 -3.58 -6.19
CA LEU A 441 -10.53 -4.05 -7.08
C LEU A 441 -10.94 -2.91 -8.01
N ARG A 442 -10.74 -3.09 -9.31
CA ARG A 442 -11.29 -2.18 -10.32
C ARG A 442 -12.69 -2.66 -10.63
N VAL A 443 -13.67 -1.78 -10.46
CA VAL A 443 -15.07 -2.15 -10.60
C VAL A 443 -15.75 -1.33 -11.68
N ALA A 444 -16.64 -1.98 -12.43
CA ALA A 444 -17.35 -1.38 -13.55
C ALA A 444 -18.86 -1.35 -13.30
N GLY A 445 -19.46 -0.17 -13.37
CA GLY A 445 -20.90 0.04 -13.36
C GLY A 445 -21.41 0.44 -14.75
N GLU A 446 -22.72 0.35 -14.96
CA GLU A 446 -23.36 0.78 -16.21
C GLU A 446 -23.21 2.29 -16.43
N GLN A 447 -23.31 3.06 -15.35
CA GLN A 447 -23.17 4.52 -15.37
C GLN A 447 -21.93 4.98 -14.60
N PRO A 448 -21.09 5.85 -15.18
CA PRO A 448 -19.95 6.43 -14.47
C PRO A 448 -20.40 7.46 -13.43
N LEU A 449 -19.66 7.56 -12.33
CA LEU A 449 -19.90 8.58 -11.30
C LEU A 449 -19.46 9.96 -11.78
N ALA A 450 -20.37 10.94 -11.73
CA ALA A 450 -20.11 12.32 -12.11
C ALA A 450 -19.43 13.12 -10.98
N ARG A 451 -18.39 13.87 -11.33
CA ARG A 451 -17.74 14.82 -10.41
C ARG A 451 -18.45 16.17 -10.46
N ALA A 452 -18.65 16.77 -9.29
CA ALA A 452 -19.05 18.17 -9.15
C ALA A 452 -17.85 19.13 -9.32
N VAL A 453 -16.64 18.66 -9.00
CA VAL A 453 -15.40 19.43 -9.12
C VAL A 453 -14.51 18.84 -10.21
N ALA A 454 -14.22 19.64 -11.25
CA ALA A 454 -13.43 19.21 -12.41
C ALA A 454 -11.91 19.41 -12.27
N GLY A 455 -11.46 20.05 -11.18
CA GLY A 455 -10.05 20.34 -10.93
C GLY A 455 -9.19 19.11 -10.59
N GLU A 456 -7.88 19.29 -10.52
CA GLU A 456 -6.95 18.30 -9.99
C GLU A 456 -6.94 18.38 -8.45
N LEU A 457 -7.08 17.22 -7.80
CA LEU A 457 -6.92 17.13 -6.35
C LEU A 457 -5.41 17.05 -6.06
N PRO A 458 -4.84 17.95 -5.23
CA PRO A 458 -3.49 17.76 -4.72
C PRO A 458 -3.34 16.36 -4.11
N SER A 459 -2.15 15.78 -4.11
CA SER A 459 -1.96 14.46 -3.51
C SER A 459 -2.39 14.46 -2.04
N GLU A 460 -3.13 13.43 -1.63
CA GLU A 460 -3.65 13.23 -0.28
C GLU A 460 -3.44 11.79 0.19
N GLY A 461 -3.41 11.58 1.51
CA GLY A 461 -3.33 10.24 2.09
C GLY A 461 -4.48 9.34 1.63
N THR A 462 -4.17 8.12 1.24
CA THR A 462 -5.15 7.13 0.79
C THR A 462 -5.16 5.98 1.79
N PRO A 463 -6.28 5.69 2.47
CA PRO A 463 -6.38 4.57 3.41
C PRO A 463 -6.73 3.26 2.69
N LEU A 464 -6.49 2.15 3.39
CA LEU A 464 -7.06 0.84 3.04
C LEU A 464 -8.59 0.92 3.02
N GLY A 465 -9.20 0.37 1.97
CA GLY A 465 -10.65 0.39 1.76
C GLY A 465 -11.17 1.64 1.04
N ALA A 466 -10.32 2.60 0.68
CA ALA A 466 -10.74 3.78 -0.08
C ALA A 466 -11.35 3.41 -1.44
N ILE A 467 -12.50 4.00 -1.75
CA ILE A 467 -13.18 3.93 -3.05
C ILE A 467 -12.79 5.17 -3.84
N GLN A 468 -11.67 5.08 -4.55
CA GLN A 468 -11.16 6.18 -5.37
C GLN A 468 -11.87 6.20 -6.73
N VAL A 469 -12.23 7.38 -7.22
CA VAL A 469 -12.93 7.54 -8.50
C VAL A 469 -12.07 8.36 -9.47
N PRO A 470 -11.40 7.75 -10.44
CA PRO A 470 -10.67 8.44 -11.51
C PRO A 470 -11.61 9.25 -12.44
N PRO A 471 -11.05 10.03 -13.40
CA PRO A 471 -11.86 10.81 -14.35
C PRO A 471 -12.85 9.99 -15.19
N SER A 472 -12.61 8.69 -15.36
CA SER A 472 -13.55 7.77 -16.04
C SER A 472 -14.87 7.57 -15.28
N GLY A 473 -14.93 7.94 -14.00
CA GLY A 473 -16.09 7.69 -13.13
C GLY A 473 -16.25 6.23 -12.69
N GLN A 474 -15.33 5.34 -13.06
CA GLN A 474 -15.34 3.92 -12.69
C GLN A 474 -14.48 3.68 -11.44
N PRO A 475 -15.05 3.25 -10.30
CA PRO A 475 -14.32 3.20 -9.03
C PRO A 475 -13.19 2.16 -8.98
N VAL A 476 -12.22 2.45 -8.12
CA VAL A 476 -11.19 1.51 -7.66
C VAL A 476 -11.30 1.41 -6.13
N LEU A 477 -11.62 0.22 -5.63
CA LEU A 477 -11.57 -0.09 -4.20
C LEU A 477 -10.15 -0.52 -3.83
N PHE A 478 -9.43 0.33 -3.09
CA PHE A 478 -8.07 0.07 -2.66
C PHE A 478 -7.99 -1.00 -1.56
N LEU A 479 -7.04 -1.92 -1.74
CA LEU A 479 -6.80 -3.08 -0.86
C LEU A 479 -5.37 -3.02 -0.27
N ALA A 480 -4.86 -4.11 0.30
CA ALA A 480 -3.65 -4.10 1.14
C ALA A 480 -2.42 -3.41 0.53
N ASP A 481 -2.17 -3.53 -0.78
CA ASP A 481 -1.00 -2.96 -1.47
C ASP A 481 -1.33 -1.57 -2.10
N HIS A 482 -2.27 -0.83 -1.53
CA HIS A 482 -2.67 0.48 -2.04
C HIS A 482 -1.54 1.52 -1.93
N PRO A 483 -1.49 2.55 -2.80
CA PRO A 483 -0.55 3.64 -2.63
C PRO A 483 -0.85 4.42 -1.35
N LEU A 484 0.18 4.97 -0.70
CA LEU A 484 -0.01 5.82 0.48
C LEU A 484 -0.68 7.15 0.15
N THR A 485 -0.42 7.68 -1.04
CA THR A 485 -1.01 8.94 -1.50
C THR A 485 -1.61 8.82 -2.90
N GLY A 486 -2.63 9.61 -3.18
CA GLY A 486 -3.33 9.63 -4.47
C GLY A 486 -3.84 11.02 -4.82
N GLY A 487 -4.00 11.29 -6.12
CA GLY A 487 -4.50 12.57 -6.65
C GLY A 487 -5.92 12.51 -7.21
N TYR A 488 -6.67 11.46 -6.91
CA TYR A 488 -8.08 11.33 -7.29
C TYR A 488 -8.98 11.28 -6.06
N PRO A 489 -10.19 11.88 -6.14
CA PRO A 489 -11.10 11.95 -5.01
C PRO A 489 -11.59 10.57 -4.60
N VAL A 490 -11.65 10.36 -3.28
CA VAL A 490 -12.20 9.17 -2.63
C VAL A 490 -13.62 9.51 -2.17
N ILE A 491 -14.61 8.83 -2.76
CA ILE A 491 -16.04 9.10 -2.48
C ILE A 491 -16.48 8.54 -1.12
N GLY A 492 -15.84 7.46 -0.67
CA GLY A 492 -16.11 6.74 0.56
C GLY A 492 -15.05 5.69 0.83
N CYS A 493 -15.05 5.10 2.01
CA CYS A 493 -14.19 3.99 2.38
C CYS A 493 -15.02 2.80 2.87
N VAL A 494 -14.63 1.58 2.47
CA VAL A 494 -15.22 0.36 3.01
C VAL A 494 -14.98 0.31 4.52
N ALA A 495 -16.04 -0.03 5.26
CA ALA A 495 -15.98 -0.12 6.70
C ALA A 495 -14.99 -1.22 7.14
N PRO A 496 -14.20 -1.03 8.22
CA PRO A 496 -13.13 -1.95 8.60
C PRO A 496 -13.57 -3.42 8.75
N HIS A 497 -14.80 -3.69 9.19
CA HIS A 497 -15.32 -5.06 9.34
C HIS A 497 -15.57 -5.80 8.03
N HIS A 498 -15.58 -5.11 6.89
CA HIS A 498 -15.72 -5.70 5.56
C HIS A 498 -14.43 -5.72 4.73
N LEU A 499 -13.29 -5.32 5.30
CA LEU A 499 -12.01 -5.37 4.59
C LEU A 499 -11.57 -6.82 4.29
N ASP A 500 -11.72 -7.72 5.26
CA ASP A 500 -11.43 -9.16 5.06
C ASP A 500 -12.36 -9.75 3.97
N LEU A 501 -13.63 -9.35 3.96
CA LEU A 501 -14.61 -9.75 2.94
C LEU A 501 -14.19 -9.24 1.55
N ALA A 502 -13.77 -7.98 1.43
CA ALA A 502 -13.28 -7.40 0.19
C ALA A 502 -12.06 -8.16 -0.35
N GLY A 503 -11.18 -8.63 0.54
CA GLY A 503 -10.06 -9.51 0.22
C GLY A 503 -10.45 -10.87 -0.38
N GLN A 504 -11.70 -11.31 -0.24
CA GLN A 504 -12.19 -12.58 -0.76
C GLN A 504 -13.05 -12.47 -2.03
N ILE A 505 -13.31 -11.27 -2.55
CA ILE A 505 -14.17 -11.09 -3.73
C ILE A 505 -13.44 -11.54 -5.00
N PRO A 506 -13.95 -12.54 -5.75
CA PRO A 506 -13.33 -12.99 -6.98
C PRO A 506 -13.63 -12.05 -8.15
N VAL A 507 -12.79 -12.10 -9.19
CA VAL A 507 -13.06 -11.45 -10.48
C VAL A 507 -14.39 -11.95 -11.06
N GLY A 508 -15.17 -11.04 -11.63
CA GLY A 508 -16.48 -11.34 -12.21
C GLY A 508 -17.64 -11.29 -11.21
N ALA A 509 -17.38 -11.25 -9.90
CA ALA A 509 -18.41 -11.02 -8.89
C ALA A 509 -18.98 -9.60 -8.98
N TRP A 510 -20.19 -9.44 -8.46
CA TRP A 510 -20.88 -8.16 -8.38
C TRP A 510 -20.81 -7.61 -6.95
N ILE A 511 -20.60 -6.30 -6.82
CA ILE A 511 -20.57 -5.58 -5.55
C ILE A 511 -21.75 -4.61 -5.50
N ARG A 512 -22.40 -4.52 -4.34
CA ARG A 512 -23.26 -3.39 -3.97
C ARG A 512 -22.64 -2.65 -2.81
N PHE A 513 -22.41 -1.35 -2.98
CA PHE A 513 -21.98 -0.51 -1.88
C PHE A 513 -23.19 -0.09 -1.05
N ASN A 514 -23.09 -0.24 0.27
CA ASN A 514 -24.12 0.12 1.23
C ASN A 514 -23.60 1.26 2.11
N PRO A 515 -23.88 2.54 1.78
CA PRO A 515 -23.50 3.66 2.63
C PRO A 515 -24.18 3.56 4.00
N ILE A 516 -23.39 3.33 5.06
CA ILE A 516 -23.87 3.23 6.44
C ILE A 516 -23.63 4.51 7.25
N ARG A 517 -22.89 5.47 6.69
CA ARG A 517 -22.60 6.76 7.30
C ARG A 517 -22.52 7.85 6.23
N ALA A 518 -23.23 8.94 6.46
CA ALA A 518 -23.20 10.12 5.60
C ALA A 518 -21.87 10.89 5.74
N PHE A 519 -21.56 11.68 4.70
CA PHE A 519 -20.42 12.59 4.73
C PHE A 519 -20.76 13.82 5.56
N GLU A 520 -20.15 13.92 6.74
CA GLU A 520 -20.29 15.06 7.64
C GLU A 520 -18.92 15.41 8.24
N GLU A 521 -18.49 16.67 8.07
CA GLU A 521 -17.23 17.14 8.65
C GLU A 521 -17.31 17.16 10.18
N TYR A 522 -16.20 16.81 10.83
CA TYR A 522 -16.09 16.95 12.28
C TYR A 522 -15.82 18.40 12.65
N THR A 523 -16.54 18.92 13.65
CA THR A 523 -16.34 20.26 14.18
C THR A 523 -15.63 20.21 15.54
N PRO A 524 -14.56 20.99 15.75
CA PRO A 524 -13.94 21.12 17.06
C PRO A 524 -14.96 21.69 18.07
N GLY A 525 -15.31 20.91 19.09
CA GLY A 525 -16.20 21.34 20.18
C GLY A 525 -17.64 20.80 20.15
N ALA A 526 -18.04 20.05 19.12
CA ALA A 526 -19.28 19.29 19.20
C ALA A 526 -19.10 18.14 20.22
N GLN A 527 -19.74 18.25 21.39
CA GLN A 527 -19.89 17.09 22.27
C GLN A 527 -20.61 16.00 21.48
N GLY A 528 -19.98 14.85 21.30
CA GLY A 528 -20.51 13.76 20.48
C GLY A 528 -21.93 13.43 20.87
N SER A 529 -22.87 13.62 19.93
CA SER A 529 -24.18 12.98 20.02
C SER A 529 -23.93 11.48 20.07
N LYS A 530 -24.21 10.86 21.21
CA LYS A 530 -24.34 9.41 21.31
C LYS A 530 -25.51 9.01 20.44
N ASN A 531 -25.25 8.44 19.26
CA ASN A 531 -26.18 7.56 18.55
C ASN A 531 -25.40 6.40 17.95
#